data_AF-A0A955MG34-F1
#
_entry.id   AF-A0A955MG34-F1
#
_cell.length_a   1.000
_cell.length_b   1.000
_cell.length_c   1.000
_cell.angle_alpha   90.00
_cell.angle_beta   90.00
_cell.angle_gamma   90.00
#
_symmetry.space_group_name_H-M   'P 1'
#
loop_
_entity.id
_entity.type
_entity.pdbx_description
1 polymer ?
#
loop_
_entity_poly.entity_id
_entity_poly.type
_entity_poly.pdbx_seq_one_letter_code
_entity_poly.pdbx_strand_id
1 'polypeptide(L)'
;PWYFLGLQEMLVYFDPWLAGVLFPTVIMIGMMAIPFIDNNRKGCGYYTFEDRKMAVSIFMFLWLVLWIFLISTGTFLRGPNWNFFGPFEYWDIHKLEALTNINLSEYVYMIWLNRSLPSNILLREGVGFLLIALYFGLAPLVLSKTLFKNIYHRLGVLRYSVFTILLLLAVSLPIKMFLRWAFNIKYIVAIPEFFFNI
;
A
#
# COMPACT_ATOMS: atom_id res chain seq x y z
N PRO A 1 4.31 -8.90 -20.24
CA PRO A 1 3.13 -8.24 -20.83
C PRO A 1 2.74 -6.99 -20.03
N TRP A 2 2.27 -5.92 -20.69
CA TRP A 2 2.09 -4.61 -20.04
C TRP A 2 1.08 -4.60 -18.87
N TYR A 3 0.07 -5.47 -18.93
CA TYR A 3 -0.98 -5.57 -17.91
C TYR A 3 -0.50 -6.20 -16.59
N PHE A 4 0.67 -6.84 -16.56
CA PHE A 4 1.31 -7.32 -15.33
C PHE A 4 2.31 -6.32 -14.74
N LEU A 5 2.66 -5.25 -15.46
CA LEU A 5 3.71 -4.30 -15.02
C LEU A 5 3.35 -3.63 -13.70
N GLY A 6 2.07 -3.33 -13.47
CA GLY A 6 1.63 -2.79 -12.18
C GLY A 6 1.92 -3.72 -11.00
N LEU A 7 1.64 -5.03 -11.17
CA LEU A 7 1.96 -6.04 -10.16
C LEU A 7 3.46 -6.28 -10.01
N GLN A 8 4.21 -6.23 -11.11
CA GLN A 8 5.67 -6.35 -11.07
C GLN A 8 6.31 -5.16 -10.35
N GLU A 9 5.79 -3.94 -10.55
CA GLU A 9 6.25 -2.76 -9.84
C GLU A 9 5.94 -2.87 -8.33
N MET A 10 4.82 -3.48 -7.93
CA MET A 10 4.51 -3.76 -6.53
C MET A 10 5.53 -4.68 -5.84
N LEU A 11 6.17 -5.62 -6.58
CA LEU A 11 7.22 -6.51 -6.03
C LEU A 11 8.48 -5.76 -5.60
N VAL A 12 8.66 -4.50 -6.04
CA VAL A 12 9.77 -3.67 -5.60
C VAL A 12 9.55 -3.16 -4.17
N TYR A 13 8.28 -2.97 -3.79
CA TYR A 13 7.89 -2.38 -2.50
C TYR A 13 7.47 -3.42 -1.47
N PHE A 14 6.95 -4.57 -1.92
CA PHE A 14 6.38 -5.60 -1.06
C PHE A 14 7.00 -6.96 -1.33
N ASP A 15 6.92 -7.82 -0.31
CA ASP A 15 7.35 -9.21 -0.43
C ASP A 15 6.49 -9.99 -1.45
N PRO A 16 7.04 -11.00 -2.15
CA PRO A 16 6.32 -11.70 -3.21
C PRO A 16 4.95 -12.27 -2.82
N TRP A 17 4.76 -12.71 -1.58
CA TRP A 17 3.47 -13.24 -1.14
C TRP A 17 2.40 -12.14 -0.96
N LEU A 18 2.80 -10.93 -0.56
CA LEU A 18 1.90 -9.78 -0.45
C LEU A 18 1.50 -9.27 -1.84
N ALA A 19 2.49 -8.98 -2.69
CA ALA A 19 2.26 -8.47 -4.04
C ALA A 19 1.61 -9.49 -4.98
N GLY A 20 2.02 -10.76 -4.89
CA GLY A 20 1.58 -11.81 -5.81
C GLY A 20 0.28 -12.49 -5.42
N VAL A 21 -0.04 -12.57 -4.12
CA VAL A 21 -1.21 -13.33 -3.63
C VAL A 21 -2.17 -12.44 -2.84
N LEU A 22 -1.72 -11.83 -1.75
CA LEU A 22 -2.64 -11.12 -0.84
C LEU A 22 -3.34 -9.95 -1.54
N PHE A 23 -2.61 -9.02 -2.16
CA PHE A 23 -3.20 -7.84 -2.77
C PHE A 23 -4.15 -8.18 -3.93
N PRO A 24 -3.80 -9.07 -4.89
CA PRO A 24 -4.76 -9.52 -5.90
C PRO A 24 -6.04 -10.09 -5.30
N THR A 25 -5.94 -10.94 -4.27
CA THR A 25 -7.11 -11.50 -3.58
C THR A 25 -7.95 -10.42 -2.90
N VAL A 26 -7.33 -9.47 -2.21
CA VAL A 26 -8.01 -8.35 -1.56
C VAL A 26 -8.70 -7.44 -2.60
N ILE A 27 -8.06 -7.16 -3.73
CA ILE A 27 -8.65 -6.36 -4.81
C ILE A 27 -9.90 -7.04 -5.35
N MET A 28 -9.84 -8.35 -5.62
CA MET A 28 -11.00 -9.12 -6.10
C MET A 28 -12.16 -9.08 -5.08
N ILE A 29 -11.87 -9.35 -3.80
CA ILE A 29 -12.87 -9.30 -2.72
C ILE A 29 -13.42 -7.87 -2.59
N GLY A 30 -12.57 -6.86 -2.67
CA GLY A 30 -12.96 -5.46 -2.60
C GLY A 30 -13.93 -5.07 -3.71
N MET A 31 -13.69 -5.53 -4.94
CA MET A 31 -14.60 -5.31 -6.08
C MET A 31 -15.94 -6.02 -5.88
N MET A 32 -15.93 -7.27 -5.41
CA MET A 32 -17.16 -8.01 -5.08
C MET A 32 -17.93 -7.36 -3.92
N ALA A 33 -17.24 -6.66 -3.02
CA ALA A 33 -17.84 -5.99 -1.87
C ALA A 33 -18.53 -4.66 -2.24
N ILE A 34 -18.25 -4.06 -3.41
CA ILE A 34 -18.78 -2.74 -3.81
C ILE A 34 -20.31 -2.66 -3.67
N PRO A 35 -21.12 -3.61 -4.17
CA PRO A 35 -22.58 -3.53 -4.08
C PRO A 35 -23.12 -3.57 -2.64
N PHE A 36 -22.36 -4.16 -1.70
CA PHE A 36 -22.74 -4.26 -0.30
C PHE A 36 -22.33 -3.05 0.52
N ILE A 37 -21.23 -2.40 0.12
CA ILE A 37 -20.70 -1.20 0.76
C ILE A 37 -21.40 0.06 0.25
N ASP A 38 -21.71 0.13 -1.05
CA ASP A 38 -22.38 1.27 -1.65
C ASP A 38 -23.91 1.15 -1.56
N ASN A 39 -24.50 1.83 -0.57
CA ASN A 39 -25.95 1.91 -0.41
C ASN A 39 -26.56 3.15 -1.10
N ASN A 40 -25.84 3.83 -1.99
CA ASN A 40 -26.37 4.96 -2.73
C ASN A 40 -27.22 4.51 -3.91
N ARG A 41 -28.50 4.92 -3.93
CA ARG A 41 -29.43 4.67 -5.03
C ARG A 41 -29.36 5.74 -6.13
N LYS A 42 -28.75 6.90 -5.84
CA LYS A 42 -28.58 8.00 -6.81
C LYS A 42 -27.50 7.64 -7.84
N GLY A 43 -27.63 8.14 -9.07
CA GLY A 43 -26.67 7.87 -10.15
C GLY A 43 -26.62 6.40 -10.61
N CYS A 44 -27.68 5.61 -10.37
CA CYS A 44 -27.79 4.26 -10.91
C CYS A 44 -28.42 4.30 -12.31
N GLY A 45 -27.74 3.74 -13.31
CA GLY A 45 -28.25 3.63 -14.68
C GLY A 45 -27.94 4.80 -15.62
N TYR A 46 -27.25 5.84 -15.13
CA TYR A 46 -26.76 6.97 -15.94
C TYR A 46 -25.46 7.52 -15.35
N TYR A 47 -24.62 8.14 -16.19
CA TYR A 47 -23.33 8.71 -15.76
C TYR A 47 -23.54 10.06 -15.08
N THR A 48 -23.20 10.16 -13.79
CA THR A 48 -23.24 11.43 -13.05
C THR A 48 -22.14 11.47 -12.00
N PHE A 49 -21.24 12.46 -12.12
CA PHE A 49 -20.17 12.68 -11.15
C PHE A 49 -20.67 13.33 -9.87
N GLU A 50 -21.70 14.18 -9.96
CA GLU A 50 -22.15 15.00 -8.84
C GLU A 50 -22.77 14.18 -7.69
N ASP A 51 -23.58 13.17 -8.01
CA ASP A 51 -24.25 12.32 -7.03
C ASP A 51 -23.33 11.30 -6.36
N ARG A 52 -22.14 11.06 -6.94
CA ARG A 52 -21.21 9.99 -6.54
C ARG A 52 -19.76 10.45 -6.43
N LYS A 53 -19.51 11.75 -6.18
CA LYS A 53 -18.18 12.36 -6.16
C LYS A 53 -17.15 11.51 -5.43
N MET A 54 -17.45 11.09 -4.19
CA MET A 54 -16.53 10.28 -3.38
C MET A 54 -16.19 8.92 -4.01
N ALA A 55 -17.19 8.13 -4.42
CA ALA A 55 -16.97 6.80 -4.98
C ALA A 55 -16.17 6.89 -6.29
N VAL A 56 -16.52 7.85 -7.14
CA VAL A 56 -15.82 8.07 -8.42
C VAL A 56 -14.41 8.60 -8.18
N SER A 57 -14.21 9.55 -7.26
CA SER A 57 -12.87 10.06 -6.93
C SER A 57 -11.95 8.98 -6.37
N ILE A 58 -12.43 8.13 -5.46
CA ILE A 58 -11.64 7.01 -4.92
C ILE A 58 -11.29 6.03 -6.04
N PHE A 59 -12.27 5.67 -6.89
CA PHE A 59 -12.02 4.76 -8.01
C PHE A 59 -11.00 5.35 -8.99
N MET A 60 -11.17 6.60 -9.41
CA MET A 60 -10.25 7.28 -10.33
C MET A 60 -8.86 7.44 -9.72
N PHE A 61 -8.75 7.72 -8.42
CA PHE A 61 -7.46 7.77 -7.77
C PHE A 61 -6.77 6.39 -7.77
N LEU A 62 -7.47 5.33 -7.35
CA LEU A 62 -6.87 3.99 -7.26
C LEU A 62 -6.55 3.37 -8.62
N TRP A 63 -7.46 3.51 -9.59
CA TRP A 63 -7.27 2.96 -10.92
C TRP A 63 -6.47 3.90 -11.83
N LEU A 64 -6.93 5.13 -12.06
CA LEU A 64 -6.28 6.01 -13.03
C LEU A 64 -4.95 6.54 -12.49
N VAL A 65 -4.90 7.05 -11.26
CA VAL A 65 -3.68 7.67 -10.75
C VAL A 65 -2.69 6.60 -10.32
N LEU A 66 -3.06 5.74 -9.37
CA LEU A 66 -2.13 4.79 -8.76
C LEU A 66 -1.76 3.64 -9.71
N TRP A 67 -2.74 2.97 -10.32
CA TRP A 67 -2.47 1.79 -11.15
C TRP A 67 -1.74 2.14 -12.45
N ILE A 68 -2.17 3.19 -13.17
CA ILE A 68 -1.48 3.62 -14.39
C ILE A 68 -0.09 4.16 -14.05
N PHE A 69 0.07 4.88 -12.93
CA PHE A 69 1.39 5.31 -12.50
C PHE A 69 2.37 4.14 -12.36
N LEU A 70 1.96 3.04 -11.68
CA LEU A 70 2.79 1.84 -11.56
C LEU A 70 3.14 1.20 -12.91
N ILE A 71 2.19 1.18 -13.86
CA ILE A 71 2.44 0.67 -15.22
C ILE A 71 3.41 1.60 -15.97
N SER A 72 3.23 2.91 -15.88
CA SER A 72 4.09 3.89 -16.54
C SER A 72 5.52 3.83 -16.00
N THR A 73 5.72 3.75 -14.68
CA THR A 73 7.05 3.56 -14.09
C THR A 73 7.66 2.23 -14.54
N GLY A 74 6.86 1.15 -14.54
CA GLY A 74 7.28 -0.17 -15.00
C GLY A 74 7.62 -0.24 -16.49
N THR A 75 7.00 0.59 -17.32
CA THR A 75 7.21 0.59 -18.78
C THR A 75 8.39 1.45 -19.21
N PHE A 76 8.50 2.66 -18.64
CA PHE A 76 9.43 3.67 -19.13
C PHE A 76 10.67 3.84 -18.26
N LEU A 77 10.57 3.57 -16.96
CA LEU A 77 11.66 3.84 -15.99
C LEU A 77 12.33 2.56 -15.49
N ARG A 78 11.80 1.38 -15.80
CA ARG A 78 12.43 0.09 -15.47
C ARG A 78 13.24 -0.43 -16.66
N GLY A 79 14.53 -0.66 -16.43
CA GLY A 79 15.46 -1.20 -17.42
C GLY A 79 15.91 -2.63 -17.10
N PRO A 80 17.11 -3.03 -17.58
CA PRO A 80 17.69 -4.33 -17.26
C PRO A 80 17.68 -4.64 -15.76
N ASN A 81 17.43 -5.90 -15.39
CA ASN A 81 17.32 -6.37 -14.00
C ASN A 81 16.28 -5.64 -13.12
N TRP A 82 15.31 -4.95 -13.74
CA TRP A 82 14.30 -4.16 -13.03
C TRP A 82 14.87 -2.98 -12.21
N ASN A 83 16.07 -2.52 -12.57
CA ASN A 83 16.68 -1.34 -11.99
C ASN A 83 15.95 -0.07 -12.44
N PHE A 84 16.01 0.97 -11.60
CA PHE A 84 15.40 2.25 -11.91
C PHE A 84 16.37 3.09 -12.77
N PHE A 85 15.82 3.69 -13.81
CA PHE A 85 16.50 4.62 -14.69
C PHE A 85 15.69 5.91 -14.76
N GLY A 86 16.35 7.04 -14.52
CA GLY A 86 15.73 8.35 -14.61
C GLY A 86 15.25 8.66 -16.03
N PRO A 87 14.43 9.70 -16.19
CA PRO A 87 14.05 10.18 -17.53
C PRO A 87 15.31 10.48 -18.35
N PHE A 88 15.42 9.87 -19.53
CA PHE A 88 16.55 10.00 -20.47
C PHE A 88 17.89 9.39 -20.00
N GLU A 89 17.92 8.62 -18.91
CA GLU A 89 19.10 7.85 -18.51
C GLU A 89 19.28 6.64 -19.45
N TYR A 90 20.52 6.40 -19.89
CA TYR A 90 20.82 5.24 -20.74
C TYR A 90 20.72 3.94 -19.94
N TRP A 91 20.10 2.92 -20.53
CA TRP A 91 19.99 1.58 -19.95
C TRP A 91 21.31 0.81 -20.03
N ASP A 92 22.17 1.03 -19.04
CA ASP A 92 23.36 0.22 -18.84
C ASP A 92 23.02 -1.13 -18.19
N ILE A 93 23.39 -2.21 -18.85
CA ILE A 93 23.19 -3.59 -18.40
C ILE A 93 24.08 -3.91 -17.18
N HIS A 94 25.20 -3.20 -17.04
CA HIS A 94 26.17 -3.40 -15.96
C HIS A 94 25.89 -2.54 -14.71
N LYS A 95 24.83 -1.72 -14.72
CA LYS A 95 24.39 -0.96 -13.56
C LYS A 95 23.92 -1.93 -12.47
N LEU A 96 24.69 -2.05 -11.39
CA LEU A 96 24.34 -2.80 -10.19
C LEU A 96 23.98 -1.80 -9.09
N GLU A 97 22.70 -1.42 -9.00
CA GLU A 97 22.24 -0.63 -7.86
C GLU A 97 22.23 -1.49 -6.61
N ALA A 98 23.07 -1.15 -5.64
CA ALA A 98 23.01 -1.76 -4.32
C ALA A 98 21.70 -1.32 -3.65
N LEU A 99 20.72 -2.21 -3.62
CA LEU A 99 19.48 -2.04 -2.86
C LEU A 99 19.83 -1.98 -1.37
N THR A 100 20.16 -0.80 -0.85
CA THR A 100 20.38 -0.54 0.58
C THR A 100 19.04 -0.64 1.29
N ASN A 101 18.68 -1.88 1.61
CA ASN A 101 17.42 -2.20 2.25
C ASN A 101 17.60 -2.02 3.76
N ILE A 102 16.94 -1.00 4.30
CA ILE A 102 16.92 -0.77 5.74
C ILE A 102 15.56 -1.25 6.27
N ASN A 103 15.58 -2.05 7.32
CA ASN A 103 14.34 -2.43 8.02
C ASN A 103 13.96 -1.34 9.02
N LEU A 104 12.67 -1.20 9.33
CA LEU A 104 12.24 -0.23 10.33
C LEU A 104 12.89 -0.48 11.70
N SER A 105 13.07 -1.74 12.09
CA SER A 105 13.76 -2.12 13.33
C SER A 105 15.22 -1.65 13.32
N GLU A 106 15.93 -1.77 12.19
CA GLU A 106 17.29 -1.25 12.03
C GLU A 106 17.32 0.29 12.12
N TYR A 107 16.35 0.96 11.51
CA TYR A 107 16.23 2.42 11.59
C TYR A 107 16.05 2.90 13.04
N VAL A 108 15.15 2.25 13.80
CA VAL A 108 14.89 2.59 15.20
C VAL A 108 16.08 2.25 16.09
N TYR A 109 16.62 1.04 16.01
CA TYR A 109 17.65 0.60 16.95
C TYR A 109 19.03 1.09 16.57
N MET A 110 19.45 0.94 15.32
CA MET A 110 20.82 1.28 14.91
C MET A 110 20.98 2.78 14.64
N ILE A 111 20.05 3.41 13.91
CA ILE A 111 20.20 4.82 13.53
C ILE A 111 19.71 5.75 14.64
N TRP A 112 18.51 5.51 15.18
CA TRP A 112 17.92 6.42 16.16
C TRP A 112 18.41 6.18 17.59
N LEU A 113 18.49 4.93 18.04
CA LEU A 113 18.92 4.58 19.40
C LEU A 113 20.42 4.26 19.53
N ASN A 114 21.17 4.16 18.42
CA ASN A 114 22.59 3.75 18.39
C ASN A 114 22.86 2.46 19.19
N ARG A 115 21.99 1.46 19.07
CA ARG A 115 22.07 0.15 19.74
C ARG A 115 22.01 -0.98 18.73
N SER A 116 22.61 -2.12 19.07
CA SER A 116 22.44 -3.35 18.31
C SER A 116 20.99 -3.84 18.35
N LEU A 117 20.58 -4.60 17.33
CA LEU A 117 19.26 -5.21 17.29
C LEU A 117 19.06 -6.14 18.50
N PRO A 118 17.93 -6.05 19.22
CA PRO A 118 17.62 -6.99 20.29
C PRO A 118 17.38 -8.39 19.73
N SER A 119 17.81 -9.42 20.46
CA SER A 119 17.65 -10.83 20.08
C SER A 119 16.19 -11.28 20.08
N ASN A 120 15.36 -10.75 20.98
CA ASN A 120 13.95 -11.08 21.08
C ASN A 120 13.16 -10.45 19.93
N ILE A 121 12.54 -11.30 19.09
CA ILE A 121 11.75 -10.91 17.90
C ILE A 121 10.67 -9.88 18.25
N LEU A 122 9.94 -10.08 19.35
CA LEU A 122 8.86 -9.18 19.77
C LEU A 122 9.35 -7.78 20.14
N LEU A 123 10.55 -7.66 20.71
CA LEU A 123 11.14 -6.35 21.02
C LEU A 123 11.73 -5.72 19.76
N ARG A 124 12.37 -6.53 18.89
CA ARG A 124 12.95 -6.10 17.62
C ARG A 124 11.91 -5.46 16.71
N GLU A 125 10.80 -6.15 16.51
CA GLU A 125 9.73 -5.73 15.59
C GLU A 125 8.55 -5.06 16.30
N GLY A 126 8.64 -4.85 17.62
CA GLY A 126 7.53 -4.31 18.42
C GLY A 126 7.03 -2.95 17.95
N VAL A 127 7.93 -2.09 17.47
CA VAL A 127 7.56 -0.79 16.87
C VAL A 127 6.77 -0.99 15.57
N GLY A 128 7.19 -1.93 14.72
CA GLY A 128 6.47 -2.27 13.49
C GLY A 128 5.07 -2.82 13.78
N PHE A 129 4.94 -3.76 14.71
CA PHE A 129 3.64 -4.28 15.13
C PHE A 129 2.73 -3.20 15.70
N LEU A 130 3.28 -2.32 16.53
CA LEU A 130 2.54 -1.19 17.07
C LEU A 130 2.05 -0.27 15.96
N LEU A 131 2.89 0.09 14.98
CA LEU A 131 2.47 0.92 13.85
C LEU A 131 1.35 0.27 13.03
N ILE A 132 1.45 -1.03 12.74
CA ILE A 132 0.40 -1.77 12.03
C ILE A 132 -0.90 -1.80 12.84
N ALA A 133 -0.82 -2.04 14.15
CA ALA A 133 -1.98 -2.07 15.04
C ALA A 133 -2.64 -0.69 15.18
N LEU A 134 -1.84 0.39 15.27
CA LEU A 134 -2.37 1.75 15.25
C LEU A 134 -3.02 2.07 13.90
N TYR A 135 -2.38 1.69 12.79
CA TYR A 135 -2.89 1.97 11.45
C TYR A 135 -4.21 1.25 11.16
N PHE A 136 -4.32 -0.05 11.43
CA PHE A 136 -5.56 -0.79 11.16
C PHE A 136 -6.58 -0.74 12.31
N GLY A 137 -6.15 -0.50 13.55
CA GLY A 137 -7.02 -0.45 14.72
C GLY A 137 -7.52 0.96 15.02
N LEU A 138 -6.61 1.93 15.21
CA LEU A 138 -7.01 3.29 15.57
C LEU A 138 -7.47 4.12 14.38
N ALA A 139 -6.87 3.98 13.19
CA ALA A 139 -7.23 4.84 12.07
C ALA A 139 -8.72 4.74 11.68
N PRO A 140 -9.36 3.55 11.62
CA PRO A 140 -10.81 3.48 11.40
C PRO A 140 -11.62 4.20 12.46
N LEU A 141 -11.22 4.12 13.73
CA LEU A 141 -11.91 4.80 14.83
C LEU A 141 -11.77 6.32 14.73
N VAL A 142 -10.58 6.81 14.39
CA VAL A 142 -10.30 8.24 14.21
C VAL A 142 -11.05 8.79 12.99
N LEU A 143 -10.99 8.07 11.85
CA LEU A 143 -11.69 8.44 10.63
C LEU A 143 -13.21 8.45 10.83
N SER A 144 -13.76 7.57 11.67
CA SER A 144 -15.20 7.52 11.95
C SER A 144 -15.70 8.78 12.66
N LYS A 145 -14.84 9.46 13.42
CA LYS A 145 -15.18 10.69 14.16
C LYS A 145 -14.86 11.97 13.37
N THR A 146 -13.97 11.88 12.39
CA THR A 146 -13.45 13.02 11.63
C THR A 146 -13.99 13.02 10.20
N LEU A 147 -13.18 12.59 9.22
CA LEU A 147 -13.46 12.70 7.78
C LEU A 147 -14.64 11.85 7.31
N PHE A 148 -14.86 10.68 7.92
CA PHE A 148 -15.89 9.73 7.49
C PHE A 148 -17.10 9.66 8.41
N LYS A 149 -17.31 10.68 9.25
CA LYS A 149 -18.47 10.74 10.16
C LYS A 149 -19.81 10.49 9.46
N ASN A 150 -20.04 11.15 8.33
CA ASN A 150 -21.28 10.99 7.56
C ASN A 150 -21.41 9.59 6.94
N ILE A 151 -20.29 9.00 6.51
CA ILE A 151 -20.26 7.64 5.95
C ILE A 151 -20.56 6.62 7.05
N TYR A 152 -19.94 6.78 8.23
CA TYR A 152 -20.14 5.93 9.39
C TYR A 152 -21.60 5.88 9.82
N HIS A 153 -22.26 7.04 9.95
CA HIS A 153 -23.68 7.11 10.26
C HIS A 153 -24.58 6.45 9.22
N ARG A 154 -24.18 6.49 7.94
CA ARG A 154 -24.94 5.94 6.81
C ARG A 154 -24.77 4.43 6.62
N LEU A 155 -23.56 3.90 6.86
CA LEU A 155 -23.21 2.51 6.60
C LEU A 155 -23.36 1.62 7.85
N GLY A 156 -23.33 2.22 9.04
CA GLY A 156 -23.22 1.47 10.30
C GLY A 156 -21.85 0.83 10.47
N VAL A 157 -21.63 0.20 11.64
CA VAL A 157 -20.30 -0.26 12.08
C VAL A 157 -19.67 -1.26 11.11
N LEU A 158 -20.37 -2.34 10.76
CA LEU A 158 -19.78 -3.44 10.00
C LEU A 158 -19.34 -3.03 8.60
N ARG A 159 -20.24 -2.41 7.82
CA ARG A 159 -19.95 -1.99 6.43
C ARG A 159 -18.89 -0.89 6.40
N TYR A 160 -18.93 0.04 7.36
CA TYR A 160 -17.91 1.06 7.51
C TYR A 160 -16.53 0.46 7.80
N SER A 161 -16.44 -0.52 8.69
CA SER A 161 -15.17 -1.18 9.02
C SER A 161 -14.57 -1.87 7.81
N VAL A 162 -15.37 -2.63 7.06
CA VAL A 162 -14.92 -3.29 5.80
C VAL A 162 -14.44 -2.24 4.80
N PHE A 163 -15.24 -1.20 4.54
CA PHE A 163 -14.87 -0.11 3.63
C PHE A 163 -13.55 0.56 4.02
N THR A 164 -13.40 0.88 5.31
CA THR A 164 -12.23 1.61 5.81
C THR A 164 -10.99 0.73 5.81
N ILE A 165 -11.09 -0.56 6.14
CA ILE A 165 -9.97 -1.50 6.04
C ILE A 165 -9.51 -1.64 4.58
N LEU A 166 -10.44 -1.80 3.63
CA LEU A 166 -10.10 -1.88 2.21
C LEU A 166 -9.42 -0.59 1.72
N LEU A 167 -9.93 0.57 2.14
CA LEU A 167 -9.34 1.86 1.79
C LEU A 167 -7.93 2.02 2.40
N LEU A 168 -7.74 1.64 3.67
CA LEU A 168 -6.44 1.69 4.33
C LEU A 168 -5.43 0.73 3.70
N LEU A 169 -5.86 -0.45 3.26
CA LEU A 169 -5.02 -1.37 2.47
C LEU A 169 -4.62 -0.73 1.13
N ALA A 170 -5.55 -0.09 0.44
CA ALA A 170 -5.25 0.58 -0.83
C ALA A 170 -4.27 1.75 -0.64
N VAL A 171 -4.43 2.53 0.43
CA VAL A 171 -3.55 3.66 0.79
C VAL A 171 -2.19 3.19 1.35
N SER A 172 -2.10 1.95 1.84
CA SER A 172 -0.81 1.40 2.32
C SER A 172 0.23 1.31 1.20
N LEU A 173 -0.18 1.13 -0.05
CA LEU A 173 0.70 1.08 -1.21
C LEU A 173 1.44 2.40 -1.47
N PRO A 174 0.77 3.56 -1.69
CA PRO A 174 1.48 4.82 -1.87
C PRO A 174 2.26 5.25 -0.62
N ILE A 175 1.80 4.92 0.59
CA ILE A 175 2.59 5.13 1.81
C ILE A 175 3.89 4.34 1.76
N LYS A 176 3.83 3.05 1.39
CA LYS A 176 5.01 2.20 1.28
C LYS A 176 5.97 2.71 0.20
N MET A 177 5.46 3.16 -0.94
CA MET A 177 6.26 3.76 -2.00
C MET A 177 7.00 5.00 -1.50
N PHE A 178 6.31 5.89 -0.78
CA PHE A 178 6.93 7.07 -0.18
C PHE A 178 8.01 6.70 0.83
N LEU A 179 7.75 5.76 1.74
CA LEU A 179 8.74 5.27 2.71
C LEU A 179 9.97 4.68 2.01
N ARG A 180 9.75 3.97 0.90
CA ARG A 180 10.82 3.39 0.10
C ARG A 180 11.68 4.46 -0.56
N TRP A 181 11.09 5.49 -1.14
CA TRP A 181 11.84 6.53 -1.85
C TRP A 181 12.51 7.54 -0.91
N ALA A 182 11.85 7.92 0.19
CA ALA A 182 12.36 8.94 1.09
C ALA A 182 13.36 8.39 2.12
N PHE A 183 13.16 7.14 2.57
CA PHE A 183 13.91 6.57 3.70
C PHE A 183 14.53 5.20 3.42
N ASN A 184 14.41 4.66 2.20
CA ASN A 184 14.89 3.32 1.82
C ASN A 184 14.35 2.17 2.70
N ILE A 185 13.22 2.39 3.39
CA ILE A 185 12.62 1.38 4.26
C ILE A 185 12.03 0.27 3.41
N LYS A 186 12.54 -0.96 3.55
CA LYS A 186 12.02 -2.14 2.84
C LYS A 186 10.87 -2.79 3.60
N TYR A 187 11.07 -3.08 4.88
CA TYR A 187 10.07 -3.76 5.72
C TYR A 187 9.78 -2.95 6.99
N ILE A 188 8.51 -2.82 7.31
CA ILE A 188 7.95 -2.29 8.57
C ILE A 188 8.09 -3.35 9.66
N VAL A 189 7.80 -4.61 9.31
CA VAL A 189 8.06 -5.79 10.16
C VAL A 189 8.86 -6.80 9.36
N ALA A 190 10.02 -7.20 9.88
CA ALA A 190 10.87 -8.21 9.26
C ALA A 190 11.15 -9.37 10.22
N ILE A 191 10.65 -10.55 9.87
CA ILE A 191 10.90 -11.80 10.61
C ILE A 191 11.37 -12.85 9.61
N PRO A 192 12.67 -12.81 9.22
CA PRO A 192 13.24 -13.76 8.28
C PRO A 192 13.09 -15.21 8.71
N GLU A 193 13.05 -15.47 10.02
CA GLU A 193 12.93 -16.80 10.61
C GLU A 193 11.62 -17.52 10.22
N PHE A 194 10.56 -16.75 9.96
CA PHE A 194 9.25 -17.26 9.56
C PHE A 194 8.84 -16.79 8.15
N PHE A 195 9.77 -16.21 7.37
CA PHE A 195 9.49 -15.57 6.09
C PHE A 195 8.35 -14.52 6.15
N PHE A 196 8.19 -13.88 7.31
CA PHE A 196 7.12 -12.91 7.53
C PHE A 196 7.67 -11.49 7.45
N ASN A 197 7.48 -10.87 6.28
CA ASN A 197 7.95 -9.52 5.99
C ASN A 197 6.80 -8.66 5.44
N ILE A 198 6.58 -7.48 6.05
CA ILE A 198 5.51 -6.52 5.71
C ILE A 198 6.09 -5.14 5.45
#